data_AF-A0A6P8UR38-F1
#
_entry.id   AF-A0A6P8UR38-F1
#
_cell.length_a   1.000
_cell.length_b   1.000
_cell.length_c   1.000
_cell.angle_alpha   90.00
_cell.angle_beta   90.00
_cell.angle_gamma   90.00
#
_symmetry.space_group_name_H-M   'P 1'
#
loop_
_entity.id
_entity.type
_entity.pdbx_description
1 polymer ?
#
loop_
_entity_poly.entity_id
_entity_poly.type
_entity_poly.pdbx_seq_one_letter_code
_entity_poly.pdbx_strand_id
1 'polypeptide(L)'
;MSDVKKMTSSRRHHLKSLILQIAAGWIEEENKELIAAKEAYMSENAPNPDLGGDMAALQELCKKLHQALDKIDDSRYDAESKVKKSNLEIEDLKMKVVDLVGVKKPALKKVRMSADAMLQALLGGKHKVTMDLRSNLKQVKKEVKEETPEALDWRKNIDDKADRKKMFETGVERKHATMTEKKMTSSRRHALKSLILTIAAKWLDEEKAADIAAKEEYMTEHCVKPSMSGDQAALMETCKKLHALLDKLDEERYDLASKVGKADKEIEDLNIKVVDLRGVKKPALRKVRMSADAMLKALLGSKHSVNMDLRANLKQVKKEVKEEPQEAAGDWRKNVEDKADRKKMFEAT
;
A
#
# COMPACT_ATOMS: atom_id res chain seq x y z
N MET A 1 -46.75 4.19 -15.59
CA MET A 1 -45.54 3.81 -16.34
C MET A 1 -45.84 2.47 -16.98
N SER A 2 -45.80 2.39 -18.31
CA SER A 2 -46.20 1.22 -19.08
C SER A 2 -45.28 0.03 -18.80
N ASP A 3 -45.85 -1.07 -18.29
CA ASP A 3 -45.21 -2.37 -18.14
C ASP A 3 -44.87 -2.96 -19.52
N VAL A 4 -43.70 -2.59 -20.06
CA VAL A 4 -43.16 -3.21 -21.26
C VAL A 4 -42.87 -4.67 -20.93
N LYS A 5 -43.62 -5.59 -21.55
CA LYS A 5 -43.47 -7.03 -21.41
C LYS A 5 -42.01 -7.42 -21.69
N LYS A 6 -41.27 -7.77 -20.64
CA LYS A 6 -39.86 -8.19 -20.74
C LYS A 6 -39.75 -9.35 -21.74
N MET A 7 -38.80 -9.23 -22.67
CA MET A 7 -38.50 -10.27 -23.66
C MET A 7 -38.34 -11.64 -22.98
N THR A 8 -38.80 -12.71 -23.61
CA THR A 8 -38.66 -14.07 -23.05
C THR A 8 -37.18 -14.47 -22.99
N SER A 9 -36.82 -15.33 -22.05
CA SER A 9 -35.42 -15.80 -21.92
C SER A 9 -34.96 -16.52 -23.18
N SER A 10 -35.83 -17.36 -23.76
CA SER A 10 -35.58 -18.07 -25.02
C SER A 10 -35.21 -17.10 -26.15
N ARG A 11 -35.98 -16.02 -26.35
CA ARG A 11 -35.67 -15.02 -27.39
C ARG A 11 -34.34 -14.30 -27.14
N ARG A 12 -34.00 -13.98 -25.88
CA ARG A 12 -32.69 -13.39 -25.54
C ARG A 12 -31.53 -14.33 -25.86
N HIS A 13 -31.64 -15.61 -25.54
CA HIS A 13 -30.59 -16.58 -25.83
C HIS A 13 -30.42 -16.80 -27.34
N HIS A 14 -31.52 -16.90 -28.08
CA HIS A 14 -31.46 -17.02 -29.53
C HIS A 14 -30.77 -15.81 -30.17
N LEU A 15 -31.12 -14.58 -29.76
CA LEU A 15 -30.45 -13.37 -30.26
C LEU A 15 -28.96 -13.33 -29.88
N LYS A 16 -28.57 -13.74 -28.67
CA LYS A 16 -27.16 -13.85 -28.29
C LYS A 16 -26.41 -14.84 -29.18
N SER A 17 -27.02 -16.00 -29.47
CA SER A 17 -26.45 -17.00 -30.36
C SER A 17 -26.24 -16.45 -31.77
N LEU A 18 -27.23 -15.75 -32.32
CA LEU A 18 -27.13 -15.12 -33.65
C LEU A 18 -26.02 -14.06 -33.68
N ILE A 19 -25.92 -13.21 -32.65
CA ILE A 19 -24.85 -12.20 -32.56
C ILE A 19 -23.47 -12.86 -32.54
N LEU A 20 -23.29 -13.93 -31.77
CA LEU A 20 -22.02 -14.67 -31.72
C LEU A 20 -21.68 -15.32 -33.05
N GLN A 21 -22.67 -15.87 -33.75
CA GLN A 21 -22.46 -16.50 -35.06
C GLN A 21 -22.06 -15.47 -36.13
N ILE A 22 -22.68 -14.28 -36.14
CA ILE A 22 -22.30 -13.18 -37.04
C ILE A 22 -20.90 -12.67 -36.69
N ALA A 23 -20.61 -12.46 -35.40
CA ALA A 23 -19.30 -12.00 -34.95
C ALA A 23 -18.18 -12.98 -35.32
N ALA A 24 -18.42 -14.29 -35.22
CA ALA A 24 -17.46 -15.30 -35.68
C ALA A 24 -17.17 -15.18 -37.18
N GLY A 25 -18.21 -14.96 -38.01
CA GLY A 25 -18.05 -14.72 -39.44
C GLY A 25 -17.22 -13.48 -39.75
N TRP A 26 -17.45 -12.37 -39.06
CA TRP A 26 -16.66 -11.14 -39.24
C TRP A 26 -15.20 -11.32 -38.84
N ILE A 27 -14.91 -12.06 -37.77
CA ILE A 27 -13.53 -12.35 -37.35
C ILE A 27 -12.82 -13.22 -38.40
N GLU A 28 -13.50 -14.19 -39.01
CA GLU A 28 -12.93 -15.00 -40.09
C GLU A 28 -12.64 -14.18 -41.35
N GLU A 29 -13.52 -13.25 -41.70
CA GLU A 29 -13.35 -12.33 -42.83
C GLU A 29 -12.18 -11.37 -42.59
N GLU A 30 -12.12 -10.72 -41.43
CA GLU A 30 -11.01 -9.85 -41.02
C GLU A 30 -9.67 -10.60 -41.04
N ASN A 31 -9.63 -11.84 -40.57
CA ASN A 31 -8.41 -12.65 -40.61
C ASN A 31 -7.93 -12.94 -42.04
N LYS A 32 -8.85 -13.16 -42.99
CA LYS A 32 -8.50 -13.34 -44.40
C LYS A 32 -7.95 -12.05 -45.00
N GLU A 33 -8.58 -10.91 -44.71
CA GLU A 33 -8.11 -9.60 -45.13
C GLU A 33 -6.72 -9.28 -44.57
N LEU A 34 -6.46 -9.59 -43.30
CA LEU A 34 -5.14 -9.41 -42.67
C LEU A 34 -4.06 -10.26 -43.33
N ILE A 35 -4.36 -11.52 -43.67
CA ILE A 35 -3.43 -12.40 -44.40
C ILE A 35 -3.13 -11.84 -45.78
N ALA A 36 -4.17 -11.45 -46.53
CA ALA A 36 -4.02 -10.88 -47.87
C ALA A 36 -3.24 -9.54 -47.84
N ALA A 37 -3.52 -8.68 -46.87
CA ALA A 37 -2.79 -7.43 -46.67
C ALA A 37 -1.32 -7.68 -46.33
N LYS A 38 -1.02 -8.69 -45.50
CA LYS A 38 0.34 -9.10 -45.19
C LYS A 38 1.07 -9.60 -46.43
N GLU A 39 0.43 -10.45 -47.24
CA GLU A 39 1.01 -10.96 -48.49
C GLU A 39 1.30 -9.84 -49.49
N ALA A 40 0.36 -8.90 -49.66
CA ALA A 40 0.55 -7.72 -50.51
C ALA A 40 1.73 -6.85 -50.02
N TYR A 41 1.79 -6.58 -48.71
CA TYR A 41 2.89 -5.82 -48.11
C TYR A 41 4.25 -6.50 -48.30
N MET A 42 4.32 -7.82 -48.13
CA MET A 42 5.57 -8.58 -48.34
C MET A 42 5.97 -8.59 -49.82
N SER A 43 5.02 -8.68 -50.74
CA SER A 43 5.31 -8.63 -52.19
C SER A 43 5.86 -7.27 -52.63
N GLU A 44 5.42 -6.18 -52.01
CA GLU A 44 5.89 -4.82 -52.33
C GLU A 44 7.26 -4.54 -51.70
N ASN A 45 7.46 -4.92 -50.44
CA ASN A 45 8.66 -4.52 -49.68
C ASN A 45 9.80 -5.55 -49.68
N ALA A 46 9.50 -6.81 -50.00
CA ALA A 46 10.48 -7.89 -50.09
C ALA A 46 10.24 -8.75 -51.35
N PRO A 47 10.29 -8.16 -52.57
CA PRO A 47 10.19 -8.92 -53.79
C PRO A 47 11.39 -9.87 -53.94
N ASN A 48 11.19 -10.97 -54.69
CA ASN A 48 12.26 -11.92 -54.93
C ASN A 48 13.44 -11.23 -55.65
N PRO A 49 14.68 -11.36 -55.14
CA PRO A 49 15.84 -10.76 -55.76
C PRO A 49 16.09 -11.35 -57.15
N ASP A 50 16.39 -10.50 -58.12
CA ASP A 50 16.81 -10.92 -59.46
C ASP A 50 18.25 -11.44 -59.42
N LEU A 51 18.42 -12.72 -59.75
CA LEU A 51 19.71 -13.41 -59.76
C LEU A 51 20.30 -13.56 -61.18
N GLY A 52 19.68 -12.98 -62.20
CA GLY A 52 20.09 -13.11 -63.60
C GLY A 52 21.27 -12.22 -64.04
N GLY A 53 21.94 -11.53 -63.11
CA GLY A 53 23.00 -10.56 -63.38
C GLY A 53 24.40 -11.16 -63.51
N ASP A 54 25.35 -10.32 -63.95
CA ASP A 54 26.78 -10.66 -63.91
C ASP A 54 27.35 -10.64 -62.47
N MET A 55 28.61 -11.07 -62.31
CA MET A 55 29.25 -11.15 -60.99
C MET A 55 29.26 -9.81 -60.23
N ALA A 56 29.42 -8.69 -60.95
CA ALA A 56 29.44 -7.37 -60.35
C ALA A 56 28.04 -6.97 -59.84
N ALA A 57 27.00 -7.21 -60.64
CA ALA A 57 25.61 -6.96 -60.27
C ALA A 57 25.19 -7.80 -59.05
N LEU A 58 25.59 -9.08 -58.99
CA LEU A 58 25.33 -9.95 -57.85
C LEU A 58 26.05 -9.48 -56.57
N GLN A 59 27.31 -9.03 -56.68
CA GLN A 59 28.03 -8.46 -55.53
C GLN A 59 27.40 -7.16 -55.03
N GLU A 60 26.89 -6.31 -55.91
CA GLU A 60 26.20 -5.08 -55.54
C GLU A 60 24.85 -5.37 -54.87
N LEU A 61 24.09 -6.34 -55.38
CA LEU A 61 22.85 -6.81 -54.77
C LEU A 61 23.08 -7.34 -53.34
N CYS A 62 24.11 -8.18 -53.13
CA CYS A 62 24.45 -8.68 -51.79
C CYS A 62 24.79 -7.56 -50.82
N LYS A 63 25.51 -6.52 -51.25
CA LYS A 63 25.81 -5.34 -50.43
C LYS A 63 24.55 -4.56 -50.07
N LYS A 64 23.64 -4.36 -51.04
CA LYS A 64 22.36 -3.67 -50.81
C LYS A 64 21.47 -4.44 -49.84
N LEU A 65 21.37 -5.76 -49.99
CA LEU A 65 20.61 -6.62 -49.07
C LEU A 65 21.18 -6.57 -47.65
N HIS A 66 22.51 -6.62 -47.49
CA HIS A 66 23.13 -6.54 -46.17
C HIS A 66 22.83 -5.20 -45.47
N GLN A 67 22.96 -4.08 -46.18
CA GLN A 67 22.60 -2.76 -45.65
C GLN A 67 21.10 -2.61 -45.33
N ALA A 68 20.24 -3.27 -46.11
CA ALA A 68 18.80 -3.28 -45.86
C ALA A 68 18.45 -4.11 -44.62
N LEU A 69 19.13 -5.25 -44.40
CA LEU A 69 18.93 -6.11 -43.23
C LEU A 69 19.17 -5.35 -41.93
N ASP A 70 20.29 -4.62 -41.82
CA ASP A 70 20.59 -3.84 -40.62
C ASP A 70 19.45 -2.87 -40.27
N LYS A 71 18.96 -2.11 -41.27
CA LYS A 71 17.86 -1.15 -41.08
C LYS A 71 16.53 -1.82 -40.72
N ILE A 72 16.25 -2.97 -41.32
CA ILE A 72 15.02 -3.74 -41.05
C ILE A 72 15.09 -4.31 -39.64
N ASP A 73 16.24 -4.81 -39.20
CA ASP A 73 16.40 -5.37 -37.86
C ASP A 73 16.27 -4.31 -36.77
N ASP A 74 16.80 -3.11 -36.98
CA ASP A 74 16.58 -1.97 -36.09
C ASP A 74 15.08 -1.63 -36.00
N SER A 75 14.40 -1.53 -37.15
CA SER A 75 12.96 -1.27 -37.21
C SER A 75 12.14 -2.38 -36.53
N ARG A 76 12.56 -3.65 -36.68
CA ARG A 76 11.95 -4.82 -36.05
C ARG A 76 12.13 -4.76 -34.53
N TYR A 77 13.32 -4.43 -34.05
CA TYR A 77 13.62 -4.29 -32.63
C TYR A 77 12.75 -3.21 -31.97
N ASP A 78 12.60 -2.06 -32.63
CA ASP A 78 11.74 -0.98 -32.15
C ASP A 78 10.26 -1.35 -32.13
N ALA A 79 9.77 -2.02 -33.18
CA ALA A 79 8.40 -2.51 -33.23
C ALA A 79 8.14 -3.53 -32.11
N GLU A 80 9.08 -4.47 -31.90
CA GLU A 80 9.00 -5.47 -30.83
C GLU A 80 9.00 -4.81 -29.44
N SER A 81 9.85 -3.80 -29.23
CA SER A 81 9.90 -3.00 -28.01
C SER A 81 8.57 -2.28 -27.74
N LYS A 82 7.93 -1.70 -28.78
CA LYS A 82 6.61 -1.06 -28.67
C LYS A 82 5.53 -2.08 -28.28
N VAL A 83 5.47 -3.23 -28.95
CA VAL A 83 4.51 -4.30 -28.63
C VAL A 83 4.69 -4.81 -27.19
N LYS A 84 5.93 -5.02 -26.74
CA LYS A 84 6.22 -5.41 -25.35
C LYS A 84 5.70 -4.39 -24.34
N LYS A 85 5.91 -3.09 -24.59
CA LYS A 85 5.37 -2.02 -23.72
C LYS A 85 3.86 -2.04 -23.67
N SER A 86 3.18 -2.14 -24.82
CA SER A 86 1.72 -2.21 -24.87
C SER A 86 1.17 -3.44 -24.16
N ASN A 87 1.84 -4.59 -24.28
CA ASN A 87 1.43 -5.80 -23.56
C ASN A 87 1.54 -5.65 -22.04
N LEU A 88 2.65 -5.07 -21.54
CA LEU A 88 2.81 -4.78 -20.11
C LEU A 88 1.74 -3.81 -19.61
N GLU A 89 1.42 -2.77 -20.38
CA GLU A 89 0.34 -1.83 -20.05
C GLU A 89 -1.03 -2.53 -19.99
N ILE A 90 -1.32 -3.41 -20.95
CA ILE A 90 -2.56 -4.23 -20.94
C ILE A 90 -2.61 -5.13 -19.70
N GLU A 91 -1.51 -5.76 -19.32
CA GLU A 91 -1.45 -6.61 -18.12
C GLU A 91 -1.68 -5.81 -16.85
N ASP A 92 -1.05 -4.64 -16.72
CA ASP A 92 -1.23 -3.78 -15.56
C ASP A 92 -2.66 -3.22 -15.49
N LEU A 93 -3.24 -2.79 -16.62
CA LEU A 93 -4.64 -2.37 -16.70
C LEU A 93 -5.59 -3.52 -16.36
N LYS A 94 -5.32 -4.76 -16.79
CA LYS A 94 -6.11 -5.94 -16.40
C LYS A 94 -6.07 -6.14 -14.89
N MET A 95 -4.91 -6.00 -14.25
CA MET A 95 -4.79 -6.07 -12.78
C MET A 95 -5.58 -4.94 -12.09
N LYS A 96 -5.42 -3.69 -12.55
CA LYS A 96 -6.18 -2.53 -12.04
C LYS A 96 -7.70 -2.76 -12.18
N VAL A 97 -8.17 -3.34 -13.28
CA VAL A 97 -9.59 -3.70 -13.47
C VAL A 97 -10.04 -4.74 -12.45
N VAL A 98 -9.24 -5.78 -12.20
CA VAL A 98 -9.54 -6.80 -11.18
C VAL A 98 -9.66 -6.15 -9.79
N ASP A 99 -8.76 -5.23 -9.46
CA ASP A 99 -8.74 -4.54 -8.17
C ASP A 99 -9.91 -3.56 -8.00
N LEU A 100 -10.27 -2.81 -9.05
CA LEU A 100 -11.41 -1.87 -9.07
C LEU A 100 -12.76 -2.58 -9.03
N VAL A 101 -12.91 -3.67 -9.79
CA VAL A 101 -14.09 -4.56 -9.69
C VAL A 101 -14.20 -5.11 -8.26
N GLY A 102 -13.06 -5.23 -7.59
CA GLY A 102 -12.90 -5.80 -6.26
C GLY A 102 -13.16 -7.30 -6.32
N VAL A 103 -12.34 -8.08 -5.61
CA VAL A 103 -12.75 -9.45 -5.25
C VAL A 103 -14.14 -9.31 -4.65
N LYS A 104 -15.17 -9.90 -5.29
CA LYS A 104 -16.54 -9.92 -4.77
C LYS A 104 -16.47 -10.54 -3.38
N LYS A 105 -16.27 -9.72 -2.35
CA LYS A 105 -16.39 -10.14 -0.97
C LYS A 105 -17.79 -10.72 -0.87
N PRO A 106 -17.97 -11.93 -0.31
CA PRO A 106 -19.30 -12.36 0.10
C PRO A 106 -19.87 -11.19 0.90
N ALA A 107 -20.92 -10.54 0.40
CA ALA A 107 -21.50 -9.39 1.07
C ALA A 107 -21.76 -9.83 2.52
N LEU A 108 -21.15 -9.15 3.50
CA LEU A 108 -21.40 -9.46 4.90
C LEU A 108 -22.88 -9.22 5.14
N LYS A 109 -23.67 -10.29 5.05
CA LYS A 109 -25.11 -10.24 5.27
C LYS A 109 -25.31 -9.75 6.69
N LYS A 110 -26.11 -8.70 6.83
CA LYS A 110 -26.55 -8.16 8.11
C LYS A 110 -27.41 -9.22 8.79
N VAL A 111 -26.79 -10.14 9.52
CA VAL A 111 -27.51 -11.08 10.38
C VAL A 111 -27.99 -10.27 11.58
N ARG A 112 -29.23 -9.78 11.50
CA ARG A 112 -29.99 -9.50 12.73
C ARG A 112 -30.12 -10.82 13.48
N MET A 113 -30.14 -10.79 14.82
CA MET A 113 -30.37 -11.99 15.62
C MET A 113 -31.51 -12.81 14.99
N SER A 114 -31.27 -14.10 14.75
CA SER A 114 -32.29 -14.98 14.20
C SER A 114 -33.52 -14.98 15.11
N ALA A 115 -34.70 -15.20 14.55
CA ALA A 115 -35.94 -15.31 15.32
C ALA A 115 -35.78 -16.35 16.43
N ASP A 116 -35.09 -17.46 16.17
CA ASP A 116 -34.78 -18.52 17.14
C ASP A 116 -33.91 -18.02 18.31
N ALA A 117 -32.88 -17.20 18.03
CA ALA A 117 -32.04 -16.64 19.08
C ALA A 117 -32.77 -15.60 19.94
N MET A 118 -33.72 -14.87 19.36
CA MET A 118 -34.56 -13.92 20.09
C MET A 118 -35.63 -14.64 20.92
N LEU A 119 -36.25 -15.69 20.39
CA LEU A 119 -37.25 -16.51 21.10
C LEU A 119 -36.62 -17.31 22.24
N GLN A 120 -35.41 -17.87 22.05
CA GLN A 120 -34.71 -18.58 23.11
C GLN A 120 -34.27 -17.65 24.26
N ALA A 121 -33.96 -16.38 23.96
CA ALA A 121 -33.62 -15.38 24.96
C ALA A 121 -34.85 -14.86 25.75
N LEU A 122 -36.04 -14.80 25.12
CA LEU A 122 -37.26 -14.28 25.74
C LEU A 122 -38.11 -15.36 26.44
N LEU A 123 -38.13 -16.59 25.92
CA LEU A 123 -39.03 -17.66 26.38
C LEU A 123 -38.30 -18.86 27.02
N GLY A 124 -36.96 -18.85 27.04
CA GLY A 124 -36.14 -19.94 27.57
C GLY A 124 -36.37 -21.27 26.85
N GLY A 125 -36.09 -22.39 27.53
CA GLY A 125 -36.11 -23.73 26.93
C GLY A 125 -37.49 -24.33 26.62
N LYS A 126 -38.60 -23.62 26.89
CA LYS A 126 -39.96 -24.19 26.77
C LYS A 126 -40.49 -24.27 25.33
N HIS A 127 -39.93 -23.49 24.40
CA HIS A 127 -40.32 -23.52 22.99
C HIS A 127 -39.10 -23.64 22.08
N LYS A 128 -38.57 -24.86 21.94
CA LYS A 128 -37.56 -25.19 20.93
C LYS A 128 -38.28 -25.63 19.65
N VAL A 129 -38.65 -24.67 18.81
CA VAL A 129 -39.18 -24.93 17.47
C VAL A 129 -38.03 -24.76 16.47
N THR A 130 -37.45 -25.86 16.00
CA THR A 130 -36.43 -25.82 14.94
C THR A 130 -37.14 -25.68 13.59
N MET A 131 -37.10 -24.49 12.98
CA MET A 131 -37.64 -24.23 11.63
C MET A 131 -36.74 -24.79 10.51
N ASP A 132 -36.20 -25.99 10.68
CA ASP A 132 -35.49 -26.67 9.60
C ASP A 132 -36.49 -27.07 8.51
N LEU A 133 -36.28 -26.60 7.28
CA LEU A 133 -37.08 -26.98 6.10
C LEU A 133 -37.10 -28.50 5.82
N ARG A 134 -36.27 -29.29 6.52
CA ARG A 134 -36.21 -30.76 6.42
C ARG A 134 -37.15 -31.49 7.38
N SER A 135 -37.64 -30.87 8.45
CA SER A 135 -38.38 -31.59 9.51
C SER A 135 -39.88 -31.70 9.27
N ASN A 136 -40.42 -31.04 8.23
CA ASN A 136 -41.86 -31.02 7.95
C ASN A 136 -42.30 -31.92 6.77
N LEU A 137 -41.41 -32.80 6.29
CA LEU A 137 -41.77 -33.85 5.34
C LEU A 137 -42.21 -35.08 6.15
N LYS A 138 -43.49 -35.47 6.02
CA LYS A 138 -44.02 -36.71 6.61
C LYS A 138 -43.14 -37.90 6.20
N GLN A 139 -42.51 -38.56 7.16
CA GLN A 139 -41.98 -39.90 6.96
C GLN A 139 -43.16 -40.82 6.64
N VAL A 140 -43.25 -41.27 5.40
CA VAL A 140 -44.14 -42.38 5.04
C VAL A 140 -43.61 -43.60 5.78
N LYS A 141 -44.43 -44.13 6.70
CA LYS A 141 -44.18 -45.40 7.40
C LYS A 141 -43.78 -46.46 6.37
N LYS A 142 -42.54 -46.93 6.46
CA LYS A 142 -42.17 -48.24 5.94
C LYS A 142 -42.42 -49.22 7.08
N GLU A 143 -43.53 -49.91 7.01
CA GLU A 143 -43.82 -51.04 7.89
C GLU A 143 -42.81 -52.15 7.59
N VAL A 144 -41.90 -52.39 8.53
CA VAL A 144 -41.23 -53.69 8.68
C VAL A 144 -41.32 -54.06 10.16
N LYS A 145 -42.32 -54.90 10.43
CA LYS A 145 -42.43 -55.84 11.55
C LYS A 145 -41.25 -56.82 11.41
N GLU A 146 -40.41 -57.11 12.40
CA GLU A 146 -40.53 -58.00 13.58
C GLU A 146 -39.02 -58.28 13.90
N GLU A 147 -38.43 -58.36 15.09
CA GLU A 147 -38.71 -59.12 16.32
C GLU A 147 -37.80 -58.55 17.43
N THR A 148 -38.28 -58.58 18.68
CA THR A 148 -37.43 -58.69 19.88
C THR A 148 -37.40 -60.16 20.29
N PRO A 149 -36.32 -60.67 20.90
CA PRO A 149 -36.38 -60.81 22.35
C PRO A 149 -35.05 -60.58 23.12
N GLU A 150 -35.27 -60.07 24.35
CA GLU A 150 -34.66 -60.49 25.61
C GLU A 150 -33.19 -60.19 25.98
N ALA A 151 -33.11 -59.43 27.09
CA ALA A 151 -32.29 -59.69 28.26
C ALA A 151 -30.76 -59.65 28.14
N LEU A 152 -30.16 -58.65 28.81
CA LEU A 152 -29.27 -58.91 29.95
C LEU A 152 -28.92 -57.59 30.68
N ASP A 153 -29.57 -57.44 31.82
CA ASP A 153 -29.25 -56.54 32.93
C ASP A 153 -27.87 -56.89 33.52
N TRP A 154 -27.00 -55.89 33.66
CA TRP A 154 -25.83 -55.99 34.53
C TRP A 154 -25.68 -54.70 35.33
N ARG A 155 -26.52 -54.55 36.35
CA ARG A 155 -26.09 -53.88 37.59
C ARG A 155 -24.90 -54.61 38.19
N LYS A 156 -23.76 -53.91 38.31
CA LYS A 156 -22.90 -54.02 39.50
C LYS A 156 -22.60 -52.63 40.04
N ASN A 157 -23.20 -52.39 41.21
CA ASN A 157 -22.83 -51.42 42.23
C ASN A 157 -21.31 -51.35 42.43
N ILE A 158 -20.81 -50.15 42.75
CA ILE A 158 -20.45 -49.78 44.12
C ILE A 158 -20.35 -48.24 44.21
N ASP A 159 -21.19 -47.71 45.11
CA ASP A 159 -21.15 -46.37 45.67
C ASP A 159 -19.92 -46.24 46.59
N ASP A 160 -19.26 -45.09 46.61
CA ASP A 160 -19.07 -44.40 47.90
C ASP A 160 -18.64 -42.95 47.74
N LYS A 161 -19.41 -42.09 48.39
CA LYS A 161 -19.17 -40.66 48.60
C LYS A 161 -18.02 -40.46 49.59
N ALA A 162 -17.34 -39.33 49.52
CA ALA A 162 -17.36 -38.32 50.59
C ALA A 162 -16.21 -37.29 50.48
N ASP A 163 -16.64 -36.04 50.31
CA ASP A 163 -16.24 -34.86 51.07
C ASP A 163 -14.80 -34.28 51.07
N ARG A 164 -14.79 -32.99 50.69
CA ARG A 164 -14.15 -31.82 51.33
C ARG A 164 -12.69 -31.92 51.82
N LYS A 165 -11.84 -31.07 51.20
CA LYS A 165 -10.93 -30.20 51.97
C LYS A 165 -10.55 -28.92 51.20
N LYS A 166 -11.00 -27.78 51.74
CA LYS A 166 -10.32 -26.47 51.62
C LYS A 166 -9.08 -26.50 52.52
N MET A 167 -7.95 -26.00 52.03
CA MET A 167 -6.92 -25.36 52.88
C MET A 167 -6.38 -24.14 52.13
N PHE A 168 -6.29 -23.04 52.86
CA PHE A 168 -5.81 -21.73 52.44
C PHE A 168 -4.27 -21.66 52.46
N GLU A 169 -3.75 -20.71 51.66
CA GLU A 169 -2.50 -19.93 51.69
C GLU A 169 -1.34 -20.33 52.61
N THR A 170 -0.13 -20.35 52.05
CA THR A 170 1.04 -19.65 52.61
C THR A 170 1.99 -19.22 51.49
N GLY A 171 2.43 -17.97 51.57
CA GLY A 171 3.35 -17.37 50.61
C GLY A 171 4.76 -17.94 50.69
N VAL A 172 5.38 -18.08 49.53
CA VAL A 172 6.83 -17.97 49.38
C VAL A 172 7.07 -17.06 48.19
N GLU A 173 7.54 -15.85 48.49
CA GLU A 173 8.11 -14.91 47.54
C GLU A 173 9.21 -15.60 46.72
N ARG A 174 8.85 -16.11 45.53
CA ARG A 174 9.85 -16.28 44.48
C ARG A 174 10.05 -14.92 43.84
N LYS A 175 11.09 -14.22 44.28
CA LYS A 175 11.75 -13.19 43.48
C LYS A 175 12.25 -13.86 42.19
N HIS A 176 11.36 -14.01 41.22
CA HIS A 176 11.75 -14.14 39.83
C HIS A 176 12.38 -12.80 39.46
N ALA A 177 13.70 -12.71 39.60
CA ALA A 177 14.48 -11.72 38.88
C ALA A 177 14.32 -12.03 37.38
N THR A 178 13.20 -11.60 36.80
CA THR A 178 13.14 -11.38 35.37
C THR A 178 14.19 -10.32 35.09
N MET A 179 15.28 -10.71 34.43
CA MET A 179 16.17 -9.78 33.72
C MET A 179 15.30 -8.97 32.77
N THR A 180 14.71 -7.88 33.26
CA THR A 180 14.12 -6.87 32.41
C THR A 180 15.30 -6.19 31.76
N GLU A 181 15.65 -6.61 30.54
CA GLU A 181 16.45 -5.79 29.64
C GLU A 181 15.86 -4.38 29.70
N LYS A 182 16.56 -3.45 30.36
CA LYS A 182 16.11 -2.08 30.51
C LYS A 182 16.05 -1.48 29.11
N LYS A 183 14.84 -1.49 28.52
CA LYS A 183 14.56 -0.88 27.22
C LYS A 183 15.16 0.52 27.22
N MET A 184 15.95 0.83 26.20
CA MET A 184 16.63 2.10 26.07
C MET A 184 15.67 3.27 26.32
N THR A 185 16.11 4.26 27.10
CA THR A 185 15.28 5.41 27.45
C THR A 185 14.85 6.14 26.18
N SER A 186 13.64 6.70 26.17
CA SER A 186 13.13 7.41 24.98
C SER A 186 14.09 8.53 24.55
N SER A 187 14.62 9.28 25.52
CA SER A 187 15.62 10.33 25.31
C SER A 187 16.84 9.82 24.53
N ARG A 188 17.43 8.69 24.93
CA ARG A 188 18.58 8.13 24.23
C ARG A 188 18.24 7.60 22.83
N ARG A 189 17.05 7.03 22.62
CA ARG A 189 16.60 6.63 21.27
C ARG A 189 16.45 7.83 20.33
N HIS A 190 15.89 8.94 20.82
CA HIS A 190 15.76 10.16 20.02
C HIS A 190 17.13 10.79 19.73
N ALA A 191 18.02 10.83 20.72
CA ALA A 191 19.39 11.31 20.51
C ALA A 191 20.15 10.49 19.46
N LEU A 192 20.02 9.15 19.50
CA LEU A 192 20.62 8.27 18.49
C LEU A 192 20.01 8.47 17.10
N LYS A 193 18.68 8.59 16.99
CA LYS A 193 18.02 8.91 15.71
C LYS A 193 18.51 10.24 15.13
N SER A 194 18.62 11.26 15.97
CA SER A 194 19.15 12.56 15.55
C SER A 194 20.57 12.45 15.04
N LEU A 195 21.44 11.74 15.76
CA LEU A 195 22.84 11.53 15.36
C LEU A 195 22.94 10.79 14.01
N ILE A 196 22.15 9.73 13.82
CA ILE A 196 22.10 8.97 12.56
C ILE A 196 21.66 9.89 11.41
N LEU A 197 20.62 10.71 11.60
CA LEU A 197 20.17 11.64 10.57
C LEU A 197 21.24 12.70 10.23
N THR A 198 21.97 13.20 11.24
CA THR A 198 23.06 14.16 11.01
C THR A 198 24.21 13.54 10.21
N ILE A 199 24.58 12.28 10.51
CA ILE A 199 25.62 11.57 9.75
C ILE A 199 25.15 11.28 8.32
N ALA A 200 23.91 10.79 8.17
CA ALA A 200 23.33 10.50 6.86
C ALA A 200 23.24 11.75 5.96
N ALA A 201 22.89 12.91 6.53
CA ALA A 201 22.87 14.17 5.80
C ALA A 201 24.27 14.54 5.27
N LYS A 202 25.32 14.36 6.09
CA LYS A 202 26.70 14.61 5.65
C LYS A 202 27.12 13.69 4.52
N TRP A 203 26.83 12.38 4.62
CA TRP A 203 27.14 11.43 3.56
C TRP A 203 26.41 11.72 2.25
N LEU A 204 25.15 12.19 2.31
CA LEU A 204 24.42 12.61 1.13
C LEU A 204 25.05 13.84 0.45
N ASP A 205 25.61 14.76 1.21
CA ASP A 205 26.27 15.94 0.64
C ASP A 205 27.65 15.60 0.08
N GLU A 206 28.39 14.69 0.73
CA GLU A 206 29.65 14.12 0.20
C GLU A 206 29.41 13.35 -1.10
N GLU A 207 28.37 12.52 -1.18
CA GLU A 207 27.98 11.77 -2.37
C GLU A 207 27.62 12.70 -3.53
N LYS A 208 26.79 13.72 -3.30
CA LYS A 208 26.47 14.72 -4.34
C LYS A 208 27.70 15.44 -4.87
N ALA A 209 28.65 15.77 -3.99
CA ALA A 209 29.90 16.41 -4.41
C ALA A 209 30.74 15.45 -5.27
N ALA A 210 30.81 14.17 -4.88
CA ALA A 210 31.49 13.14 -5.67
C ALA A 210 30.83 12.91 -7.04
N ASP A 211 29.49 12.89 -7.10
CA ASP A 211 28.74 12.74 -8.36
C ASP A 211 28.99 13.90 -9.33
N ILE A 212 29.06 15.13 -8.81
CA ILE A 212 29.40 16.31 -9.62
C ILE A 212 30.82 16.19 -10.16
N ALA A 213 31.79 15.82 -9.32
CA ALA A 213 33.18 15.64 -9.73
C ALA A 213 33.33 14.53 -10.79
N ALA A 214 32.67 13.38 -10.58
CA ALA A 214 32.67 12.28 -11.54
C ALA A 214 32.03 12.68 -12.88
N LYS A 215 30.96 13.50 -12.84
CA LYS A 215 30.35 14.06 -14.05
C LYS A 215 31.32 14.99 -14.79
N GLU A 216 32.02 15.86 -14.07
CA GLU A 216 33.02 16.76 -14.67
C GLU A 216 34.15 15.97 -15.33
N GLU A 217 34.69 14.96 -14.65
CA GLU A 217 35.72 14.05 -15.16
C GLU A 217 35.27 13.34 -16.44
N TYR A 218 34.06 12.75 -16.42
CA TYR A 218 33.45 12.12 -17.60
C TYR A 218 33.31 13.10 -18.77
N MET A 219 32.84 14.32 -18.52
CA MET A 219 32.66 15.35 -19.55
C MET A 219 34.00 15.81 -20.15
N THR A 220 35.08 15.87 -19.36
CA THR A 220 36.41 16.18 -19.89
C THR A 220 36.96 15.10 -20.82
N GLU A 221 36.67 13.83 -20.56
CA GLU A 221 37.11 12.72 -21.41
C GLU A 221 36.26 12.58 -22.69
N HIS A 222 34.93 12.71 -22.57
CA HIS A 222 33.99 12.40 -23.65
C HIS A 222 33.59 13.63 -24.48
N CYS A 223 33.74 14.83 -23.95
CA CYS A 223 33.39 16.08 -24.62
C CYS A 223 34.61 17.03 -24.68
N VAL A 224 35.68 16.55 -25.31
CA VAL A 224 36.90 17.35 -25.53
C VAL A 224 36.57 18.55 -26.41
N LYS A 225 37.06 19.73 -26.01
CA LYS A 225 36.86 20.95 -26.79
C LYS A 225 37.46 20.79 -28.19
N PRO A 226 36.68 21.03 -29.27
CA PRO A 226 37.19 20.91 -30.63
C PRO A 226 38.28 21.96 -30.89
N SER A 227 39.30 21.58 -31.65
CA SER A 227 40.35 22.50 -32.07
C SER A 227 39.77 23.52 -33.04
N MET A 228 39.87 24.80 -32.68
CA MET A 228 39.44 25.93 -33.51
C MET A 228 40.58 26.50 -34.38
N SER A 229 41.75 25.88 -34.35
CA SER A 229 42.89 26.22 -35.19
C SER A 229 43.00 25.25 -36.37
N GLY A 230 43.44 25.77 -37.52
CA GLY A 230 43.59 25.00 -38.76
C GLY A 230 43.29 25.83 -40.00
N ASP A 231 43.49 25.24 -41.18
CA ASP A 231 43.04 25.80 -42.45
C ASP A 231 41.52 25.57 -42.64
N GLN A 232 40.94 26.18 -43.69
CA GLN A 232 39.51 26.08 -43.97
C GLN A 232 39.06 24.62 -44.18
N ALA A 233 39.91 23.77 -44.77
CA ALA A 233 39.59 22.37 -45.00
C ALA A 233 39.51 21.59 -43.68
N ALA A 234 40.48 21.76 -42.79
CA ALA A 234 40.48 21.14 -41.47
C ALA A 234 39.27 21.56 -40.64
N LEU A 235 38.92 22.86 -40.64
CA LEU A 235 37.74 23.36 -39.92
C LEU A 235 36.42 22.82 -40.49
N MET A 236 36.31 22.65 -41.81
CA MET A 236 35.14 22.02 -42.42
C MET A 236 35.03 20.54 -42.05
N GLU A 237 36.16 19.83 -41.92
CA GLU A 237 36.18 18.44 -41.49
C GLU A 237 35.79 18.28 -40.01
N THR A 238 36.26 19.16 -39.12
CA THR A 238 35.86 19.14 -37.71
C THR A 238 34.36 19.40 -37.55
N CYS A 239 33.79 20.37 -38.29
CA CYS A 239 32.35 20.62 -38.29
C CYS A 239 31.54 19.39 -38.73
N LYS A 240 31.97 18.69 -39.80
CA LYS A 240 31.31 17.45 -40.25
C LYS A 240 31.39 16.34 -39.20
N LYS A 241 32.55 16.17 -38.56
CA LYS A 241 32.73 15.19 -37.47
C LYS A 241 31.85 15.51 -36.26
N LEU A 242 31.75 16.78 -35.87
CA LEU A 242 30.87 17.20 -34.77
C LEU A 242 29.40 16.95 -35.07
N HIS A 243 28.94 17.24 -36.30
CA HIS A 243 27.56 16.94 -36.70
C HIS A 243 27.26 15.45 -36.58
N ALA A 244 28.12 14.59 -37.12
CA ALA A 244 27.94 13.15 -37.05
C ALA A 244 27.99 12.61 -35.61
N LEU A 245 28.77 13.24 -34.72
CA LEU A 245 28.79 12.90 -33.30
C LEU A 245 27.51 13.36 -32.59
N LEU A 246 26.99 14.55 -32.90
CA LEU A 246 25.73 15.05 -32.34
C LEU A 246 24.57 14.13 -32.69
N ASP A 247 24.48 13.67 -33.94
CA ASP A 247 23.42 12.76 -34.37
C ASP A 247 23.43 11.47 -33.53
N LYS A 248 24.61 10.88 -33.32
CA LYS A 248 24.78 9.67 -32.48
C LYS A 248 24.46 9.93 -31.01
N LEU A 249 24.95 11.04 -30.45
CA LEU A 249 24.70 11.38 -29.05
C LEU A 249 23.23 11.67 -28.78
N ASP A 250 22.52 12.29 -29.72
CA ASP A 250 21.09 12.55 -29.58
C ASP A 250 20.26 11.26 -29.60
N GLU A 251 20.66 10.28 -30.42
CA GLU A 251 20.09 8.94 -30.42
C GLU A 251 20.33 8.22 -29.09
N GLU A 252 21.57 8.19 -28.61
CA GLU A 252 21.91 7.61 -27.30
C GLU A 252 21.17 8.31 -26.14
N ARG A 253 21.07 9.65 -26.19
CA ARG A 253 20.31 10.44 -25.21
C ARG A 253 18.83 10.06 -25.23
N TYR A 254 18.24 9.89 -26.42
CA TYR A 254 16.83 9.51 -26.55
C TYR A 254 16.55 8.13 -25.94
N ASP A 255 17.46 7.18 -26.15
CA ASP A 255 17.38 5.84 -25.57
C ASP A 255 17.55 5.84 -24.05
N LEU A 256 18.52 6.61 -23.54
CA LEU A 256 18.73 6.78 -22.10
C LEU A 256 17.51 7.43 -21.44
N ALA A 257 16.97 8.50 -22.03
CA ALA A 257 15.76 9.14 -21.54
C ALA A 257 14.56 8.18 -21.54
N SER A 258 14.44 7.35 -22.58
CA SER A 258 13.43 6.29 -22.66
C SER A 258 13.60 5.22 -21.58
N LYS A 259 14.83 4.86 -21.20
CA LYS A 259 15.12 3.92 -20.10
C LYS A 259 14.76 4.52 -18.74
N VAL A 260 15.15 5.78 -18.48
CA VAL A 260 14.78 6.49 -17.25
C VAL A 260 13.25 6.60 -17.11
N GLY A 261 12.56 7.03 -18.17
CA GLY A 261 11.10 7.14 -18.15
C GLY A 261 10.36 5.80 -17.95
N LYS A 262 10.97 4.66 -18.34
CA LYS A 262 10.43 3.33 -18.00
C LYS A 262 10.60 3.02 -16.51
N ALA A 263 11.79 3.29 -15.96
CA ALA A 263 12.06 3.08 -14.54
C ALA A 263 11.16 3.96 -13.65
N ASP A 264 10.95 5.22 -14.03
CA ASP A 264 10.05 6.13 -13.30
C ASP A 264 8.60 5.62 -13.28
N LYS A 265 8.09 5.14 -14.43
CA LYS A 265 6.77 4.52 -14.50
C LYS A 265 6.66 3.27 -13.62
N GLU A 266 7.68 2.41 -13.64
CA GLU A 266 7.73 1.22 -12.80
C GLU A 266 7.72 1.59 -11.31
N ILE A 267 8.49 2.62 -10.92
CA ILE A 267 8.50 3.15 -9.55
C ILE A 267 7.12 3.70 -9.18
N GLU A 268 6.46 4.43 -10.08
CA GLU A 268 5.12 4.96 -9.84
C GLU A 268 4.09 3.83 -9.63
N ASP A 269 4.09 2.82 -10.50
CA ASP A 269 3.21 1.66 -10.38
C ASP A 269 3.50 0.84 -9.11
N LEU A 270 4.78 0.65 -8.76
CA LEU A 270 5.17 -0.01 -7.50
C LEU A 270 4.73 0.81 -6.29
N ASN A 271 4.84 2.15 -6.33
CA ASN A 271 4.36 3.02 -5.26
C ASN A 271 2.85 2.87 -5.08
N ILE A 272 2.07 2.83 -6.16
CA ILE A 272 0.63 2.57 -6.11
C ILE A 272 0.34 1.20 -5.48
N LYS A 273 1.02 0.14 -5.94
CA LYS A 273 0.89 -1.22 -5.38
C LYS A 273 1.24 -1.26 -3.89
N VAL A 274 2.28 -0.53 -3.46
CA VAL A 274 2.64 -0.40 -2.04
C VAL A 274 1.54 0.29 -1.25
N VAL A 275 0.93 1.36 -1.77
CA VAL A 275 -0.21 2.02 -1.13
C VAL A 275 -1.41 1.08 -1.01
N ASP A 276 -1.70 0.30 -2.04
CA ASP A 276 -2.83 -0.63 -2.08
C ASP A 276 -2.63 -1.84 -1.16
N LEU A 277 -1.43 -2.44 -1.15
CA LEU A 277 -1.06 -3.55 -0.26
C LEU A 277 -0.99 -3.14 1.21
N ARG A 278 -0.45 -1.95 1.49
CA ARG A 278 -0.52 -1.35 2.82
C ARG A 278 -1.97 -1.13 3.25
N GLY A 279 -2.87 -1.09 2.26
CA GLY A 279 -4.23 -0.61 2.35
C GLY A 279 -4.20 0.89 2.55
N VAL A 280 -5.08 1.61 1.84
CA VAL A 280 -5.60 2.87 2.41
C VAL A 280 -5.95 2.52 3.85
N LYS A 281 -5.39 3.22 4.84
CA LYS A 281 -5.88 3.15 6.21
C LYS A 281 -7.32 3.66 6.19
N LYS A 282 -8.25 2.87 5.66
CA LYS A 282 -9.66 2.99 5.97
C LYS A 282 -9.65 3.01 7.48
N PRO A 283 -10.16 4.07 8.13
CA PRO A 283 -10.49 3.95 9.53
C PRO A 283 -11.28 2.65 9.59
N ALA A 284 -10.77 1.63 10.28
CA ALA A 284 -11.51 0.41 10.48
C ALA A 284 -12.90 0.90 10.88
N LEU A 285 -13.95 0.54 10.15
CA LEU A 285 -15.32 0.97 10.47
C LEU A 285 -15.62 0.35 11.83
N ARG A 286 -15.19 1.04 12.88
CA ARG A 286 -15.40 0.67 14.25
C ARG A 286 -16.88 0.93 14.44
N LYS A 287 -17.58 -0.12 14.83
CA LYS A 287 -18.97 -0.02 15.25
C LYS A 287 -18.95 0.75 16.57
N VAL A 288 -18.92 2.07 16.49
CA VAL A 288 -18.93 2.96 17.65
C VAL A 288 -20.30 2.82 18.29
N ARG A 289 -20.36 2.16 19.46
CA ARG A 289 -21.51 2.33 20.36
C ARG A 289 -21.50 3.79 20.81
N MET A 290 -22.68 4.39 20.99
CA MET A 290 -22.78 5.78 21.44
C MET A 290 -21.81 6.05 22.61
N SER A 291 -21.03 7.13 22.51
CA SER A 291 -20.10 7.51 23.58
C SER A 291 -20.86 7.79 24.86
N ALA A 292 -20.22 7.59 26.01
CA ALA A 292 -20.80 7.88 27.32
C ALA A 292 -21.30 9.33 27.39
N ASP A 293 -20.57 10.29 26.82
CA ASP A 293 -20.96 11.70 26.76
C ASP A 293 -22.22 11.95 25.91
N ALA A 294 -22.39 11.21 24.80
CA ALA A 294 -23.58 11.32 23.96
C ALA A 294 -24.80 10.68 24.65
N MET A 295 -24.59 9.61 25.42
CA MET A 295 -25.64 8.97 26.22
C MET A 295 -26.04 9.84 27.42
N LEU A 296 -25.07 10.45 28.12
CA LEU A 296 -25.31 11.35 29.25
C LEU A 296 -25.99 12.65 28.82
N LYS A 297 -25.59 13.25 27.69
CA LYS A 297 -26.25 14.44 27.13
C LYS A 297 -27.69 14.17 26.70
N ALA A 298 -27.98 12.96 26.20
CA ALA A 298 -29.33 12.55 25.83
C ALA A 298 -30.23 12.25 27.03
N LEU A 299 -29.69 11.73 28.14
CA LEU A 299 -30.45 11.36 29.34
C LEU A 299 -30.59 12.50 30.37
N LEU A 300 -29.59 13.38 30.48
CA LEU A 300 -29.50 14.39 31.56
C LEU A 300 -29.52 15.84 31.05
N GLY A 301 -29.63 16.04 29.73
CA GLY A 301 -29.68 17.37 29.12
C GLY A 301 -28.41 18.20 29.34
N SER A 302 -28.53 19.54 29.28
CA SER A 302 -27.38 20.46 29.36
C SER A 302 -26.68 20.52 30.72
N LYS A 303 -27.30 19.97 31.78
CA LYS A 303 -26.86 20.16 33.17
C LYS A 303 -25.57 19.41 33.51
N HIS A 304 -25.19 18.37 32.76
CA HIS A 304 -24.01 17.52 33.03
C HIS A 304 -23.15 17.28 31.77
N SER A 305 -22.86 18.35 31.02
CA SER A 305 -21.86 18.29 29.94
C SER A 305 -20.44 18.43 30.53
N VAL A 306 -19.90 17.34 31.08
CA VAL A 306 -18.49 17.28 31.50
C VAL A 306 -17.65 16.86 30.30
N ASN A 307 -17.01 17.81 29.63
CA ASN A 307 -16.07 17.49 28.56
C ASN A 307 -14.80 16.89 29.19
N MET A 308 -14.64 15.56 29.10
CA MET A 308 -13.51 14.82 29.67
C MET A 308 -12.21 14.99 28.83
N ASP A 309 -11.97 16.19 28.31
CA ASP A 309 -10.72 16.51 27.62
C ASP A 309 -9.56 16.50 28.64
N LEU A 310 -8.57 15.62 28.42
CA LEU A 310 -7.35 15.50 29.24
C LEU A 310 -6.57 16.82 29.39
N ARG A 311 -6.85 17.84 28.56
CA ARG A 311 -6.23 19.18 28.62
C ARG A 311 -6.96 20.17 29.52
N ALA A 312 -8.23 19.95 29.85
CA ALA A 312 -9.05 20.96 30.52
C ALA A 312 -8.81 21.07 32.04
N ASN A 313 -8.12 20.09 32.64
CA ASN A 313 -7.92 20.02 34.10
C ASN A 313 -6.52 20.40 34.59
N LEU A 314 -5.66 20.92 33.71
CA LEU A 314 -4.37 21.47 34.12
C LEU A 314 -4.58 22.94 34.53
N LYS A 315 -4.50 23.23 35.84
CA LYS A 315 -4.50 24.61 36.35
C LYS A 315 -3.38 25.40 35.68
N GLN A 316 -3.71 26.41 34.88
CA GLN A 316 -2.77 27.47 34.52
C GLN A 316 -2.36 28.17 35.82
N VAL A 317 -1.11 27.97 36.25
CA VAL A 317 -0.51 28.86 37.24
C VAL A 317 -0.42 30.23 36.56
N LYS A 318 -1.30 31.16 36.94
CA LYS A 318 -1.12 32.57 36.62
C LYS A 318 0.25 32.95 37.16
N LYS A 319 1.20 33.14 36.24
CA LYS A 319 2.41 33.89 36.53
C LYS A 319 1.93 35.32 36.72
N GLU A 320 1.65 35.69 37.96
CA GLU A 320 1.48 37.10 38.33
C GLU A 320 2.82 37.78 37.99
N VAL A 321 2.86 38.44 36.84
CA VAL A 321 3.86 39.47 36.57
C VAL A 321 3.47 40.62 37.50
N LYS A 322 3.97 40.55 38.73
CA LYS A 322 4.05 41.70 39.61
C LYS A 322 5.12 42.60 38.97
N GLU A 323 4.67 43.65 38.29
CA GLU A 323 5.54 44.79 37.98
C GLU A 323 6.07 45.32 39.32
N GLU A 324 7.32 45.00 39.64
CA GLU A 324 8.04 45.67 40.71
C GLU A 324 8.63 46.97 40.15
N PRO A 325 8.31 48.14 40.74
CA PRO A 325 9.02 49.36 40.44
C PRO A 325 10.45 49.23 40.95
N GLN A 326 11.36 49.44 40.01
CA GLN A 326 12.80 49.40 40.18
C GLN A 326 13.24 50.65 40.94
N GLU A 327 13.37 50.57 42.26
CA GLU A 327 14.12 51.57 43.04
C GLU A 327 14.58 51.03 44.42
N ALA A 328 15.88 51.24 44.69
CA ALA A 328 16.54 51.25 46.00
C ALA A 328 16.77 49.91 46.74
N ALA A 329 17.61 49.03 46.16
CA ALA A 329 18.50 48.20 46.98
C ALA A 329 19.72 49.05 47.40
N GLY A 330 19.50 49.97 48.33
CA GLY A 330 20.51 50.83 48.94
C GLY A 330 21.22 50.15 50.12
N ASP A 331 22.54 50.19 50.08
CA ASP A 331 23.51 49.81 51.10
C ASP A 331 23.15 50.29 52.52
N TRP A 332 22.92 49.35 53.46
CA TRP A 332 22.76 49.64 54.88
C TRP A 332 23.93 49.11 55.70
N ARG A 333 25.09 49.76 55.52
CA ARG A 333 26.01 50.02 56.62
C ARG A 333 26.06 51.51 56.91
N LYS A 334 25.44 51.93 58.01
CA LYS A 334 25.88 53.10 58.78
C LYS A 334 25.52 52.95 60.26
N ASN A 335 26.58 52.70 61.01
CA ASN A 335 26.77 52.75 62.44
C ASN A 335 26.30 54.11 63.00
N VAL A 336 25.54 54.11 64.10
CA VAL A 336 25.62 55.19 65.10
C VAL A 336 25.57 54.56 66.49
N GLU A 337 26.59 54.93 67.24
CA GLU A 337 27.09 54.45 68.51
C GLU A 337 26.43 55.18 69.69
N ASP A 338 26.26 54.45 70.81
CA ASP A 338 26.71 54.84 72.15
C ASP A 338 25.89 55.90 72.94
N LYS A 339 25.15 55.47 73.99
CA LYS A 339 25.64 55.42 75.39
C LYS A 339 24.53 55.21 76.43
N ALA A 340 24.85 54.32 77.36
CA ALA A 340 24.62 54.36 78.81
C ALA A 340 23.22 54.72 79.35
N ASP A 341 22.56 53.76 80.01
CA ASP A 341 22.34 53.97 81.46
C ASP A 341 22.13 52.68 82.27
N ARG A 342 22.65 52.75 83.49
CA ARG A 342 22.88 51.69 84.48
C ARG A 342 21.62 51.47 85.33
N LYS A 343 21.13 50.23 85.49
CA LYS A 343 20.25 49.88 86.63
C LYS A 343 20.63 48.53 87.24
N LYS A 344 21.37 48.61 88.36
CA LYS A 344 21.57 47.53 89.33
C LYS A 344 20.22 47.13 89.92
N MET A 345 19.99 45.83 90.06
CA MET A 345 19.30 45.25 91.21
C MET A 345 20.12 44.03 91.66
N PHE A 346 20.83 44.16 92.77
CA PHE A 346 21.17 43.05 93.68
C PHE A 346 19.84 42.65 94.38
N GLU A 347 19.58 41.48 94.95
CA GLU A 347 20.36 40.43 95.62
C GLU A 347 19.37 39.26 95.85
N ALA A 348 19.82 38.00 95.92
CA ALA A 348 19.41 37.00 96.94
C ALA A 348 19.72 35.55 96.50
N THR A 349 20.65 34.96 97.26
CA THR A 349 21.01 33.52 97.44
C THR A 349 21.79 32.82 96.34
#